data_AF-A0A736HA43-F1
#
_entry.id   AF-A0A736HA43-F1
#
_cell.length_a   1.000
_cell.length_b   1.000
_cell.length_c   1.000
_cell.angle_alpha   90.00
_cell.angle_beta   90.00
_cell.angle_gamma   90.00
#
_symmetry.space_group_name_H-M   'P 1'
#
loop_
_entity.id
_entity.type
_entity.pdbx_description
1 polymer ?
#
loop_
_entity_poly.entity_id
_entity_poly.type
_entity_poly.pdbx_seq_one_letter_code
_entity_poly.pdbx_strand_id
1 'polypeptide(L)'
;MTTITREQQKQILIDTANHVISRDNTSPYNENLRELARIALASLEAEPIGAFHIADQQVGGTSDYIKDGKWPIDNGVIDVYAVPPASVTGIYDDVLNIIGLLENNEWAEHCTSTVLGSLLESEITRLVSNEQSAPVVPEEITDESTEQRLMGRRWAHSFCAGWNACRAAMLNGGKS
;
A
#
# COMPACT_ATOMS: atom_id res chain seq x y z
N MET A 1 -26.96 -11.27 -27.87
CA MET A 1 -25.88 -10.74 -27.01
C MET A 1 -26.56 -10.18 -25.77
N THR A 2 -26.44 -10.84 -24.63
CA THR A 2 -27.04 -10.39 -23.37
C THR A 2 -26.02 -9.52 -22.64
N THR A 3 -26.27 -8.21 -22.59
CA THR A 3 -25.41 -7.26 -21.88
C THR A 3 -25.69 -7.36 -20.39
N ILE A 4 -24.63 -7.59 -19.60
CA ILE A 4 -24.72 -7.65 -18.14
C ILE A 4 -25.05 -6.26 -17.58
N THR A 5 -25.98 -6.18 -16.64
CA THR A 5 -26.31 -4.89 -15.98
C THR A 5 -25.27 -4.55 -14.92
N ARG A 6 -25.15 -3.26 -14.56
CA ARG A 6 -24.25 -2.83 -13.46
C ARG A 6 -24.60 -3.51 -12.13
N GLU A 7 -25.88 -3.70 -11.86
CA GLU A 7 -26.35 -4.42 -10.66
C GLU A 7 -25.94 -5.89 -10.68
N GLN A 8 -26.07 -6.56 -11.83
CA GLN A 8 -25.60 -7.93 -12.00
C GLN A 8 -24.08 -8.03 -11.83
N GLN A 9 -23.34 -7.08 -12.39
CA GLN A 9 -21.89 -7.00 -12.22
C GLN A 9 -21.50 -6.78 -10.75
N LYS A 10 -22.19 -5.90 -10.04
CA LYS A 10 -21.98 -5.67 -8.60
C LYS A 10 -22.23 -6.94 -7.79
N GLN A 11 -23.34 -7.64 -8.06
CA GLN A 11 -23.67 -8.88 -7.35
C GLN A 11 -22.61 -9.97 -7.57
N ILE A 12 -22.14 -10.13 -8.81
CA ILE A 12 -21.07 -11.10 -9.13
C ILE A 12 -19.80 -10.81 -8.34
N LEU A 13 -19.42 -9.54 -8.19
CA LEU A 13 -18.24 -9.15 -7.42
C LEU A 13 -18.40 -9.43 -5.93
N ILE A 14 -19.59 -9.15 -5.37
CA ILE A 14 -19.93 -9.46 -3.96
C ILE A 14 -19.86 -10.98 -3.72
N ASP A 15 -20.48 -11.77 -4.58
CA ASP A 15 -20.50 -13.23 -4.46
C ASP A 15 -19.08 -13.82 -4.54
N THR A 16 -18.25 -13.25 -5.43
CA THR A 16 -16.84 -13.64 -5.59
C THR A 16 -16.02 -13.29 -4.35
N ALA A 17 -16.18 -12.10 -3.78
CA ALA A 17 -15.48 -11.69 -2.56
C ALA A 17 -15.85 -12.59 -1.38
N ASN A 18 -17.14 -12.85 -1.19
CA ASN A 18 -17.62 -13.76 -0.15
C ASN A 18 -17.09 -15.18 -0.32
N HIS A 19 -17.02 -15.68 -1.56
CA HIS A 19 -16.43 -16.98 -1.84
C HIS A 19 -14.95 -17.05 -1.42
N VAL A 20 -14.15 -16.04 -1.75
CA VAL A 20 -12.73 -15.95 -1.35
C VAL A 20 -12.59 -15.86 0.17
N ILE A 21 -13.44 -15.09 0.84
CA ILE A 21 -13.47 -14.98 2.31
C ILE A 21 -13.88 -16.31 2.96
N SER A 22 -14.67 -17.17 2.31
CA SER A 22 -15.12 -18.44 2.88
C SER A 22 -14.18 -19.63 2.61
N ARG A 23 -13.26 -19.51 1.65
CA ARG A 23 -12.46 -20.64 1.12
C ARG A 23 -11.36 -21.13 2.07
N ASP A 24 -11.25 -22.43 2.28
CA ASP A 24 -10.23 -23.05 3.14
C ASP A 24 -8.76 -22.63 2.88
N ASN A 25 -8.00 -22.49 3.96
CA ASN A 25 -6.62 -22.00 4.03
C ASN A 25 -5.59 -23.06 3.60
N THR A 26 -5.52 -23.33 2.30
CA THR A 26 -4.53 -24.27 1.73
C THR A 26 -3.22 -23.61 1.28
N SER A 27 -3.13 -22.29 1.29
CA SER A 27 -1.96 -21.52 0.83
C SER A 27 -1.56 -20.43 1.84
N PRO A 28 -0.25 -20.18 2.03
CA PRO A 28 0.25 -19.13 2.92
C PRO A 28 -0.20 -17.70 2.54
N TYR A 29 -0.64 -17.46 1.30
CA TYR A 29 -1.13 -16.16 0.83
C TYR A 29 -2.64 -15.96 1.02
N ASN A 30 -3.36 -16.93 1.60
CA ASN A 30 -4.81 -16.88 1.72
C ASN A 30 -5.28 -15.71 2.60
N GLU A 31 -4.56 -15.36 3.67
CA GLU A 31 -4.99 -14.25 4.54
C GLU A 31 -4.93 -12.88 3.83
N ASN A 32 -3.91 -12.64 3.00
CA ASN A 32 -3.83 -11.41 2.20
C ASN A 32 -4.97 -11.32 1.18
N LEU A 33 -5.31 -12.44 0.55
CA LEU A 33 -6.44 -12.51 -0.40
C LEU A 33 -7.78 -12.31 0.30
N ARG A 34 -7.95 -12.85 1.52
CA ARG A 34 -9.13 -12.64 2.36
C ARG A 34 -9.24 -11.18 2.78
N GLU A 35 -8.14 -10.56 3.20
CA GLU A 35 -8.13 -9.16 3.60
C GLU A 35 -8.46 -8.23 2.42
N LEU A 36 -7.88 -8.50 1.26
CA LEU A 36 -8.24 -7.80 0.03
C LEU A 36 -9.72 -7.97 -0.31
N ALA A 37 -10.26 -9.18 -0.20
CA ALA A 37 -11.67 -9.46 -0.43
C ALA A 37 -12.59 -8.74 0.58
N ARG A 38 -12.19 -8.63 1.86
CA ARG A 38 -12.92 -7.86 2.89
C ARG A 38 -12.94 -6.37 2.55
N ILE A 39 -11.80 -5.79 2.15
CA ILE A 39 -11.70 -4.38 1.75
C ILE A 39 -12.55 -4.12 0.50
N ALA A 40 -12.49 -5.02 -0.49
CA ALA A 40 -13.30 -4.93 -1.70
C ALA A 40 -14.79 -5.00 -1.39
N LEU A 41 -15.21 -5.94 -0.53
CA LEU A 41 -16.62 -6.07 -0.10
C LEU A 41 -17.09 -4.82 0.63
N ALA A 42 -16.31 -4.33 1.61
CA ALA A 42 -16.61 -3.10 2.34
C ALA A 42 -16.73 -1.89 1.40
N SER A 43 -15.91 -1.83 0.34
CA SER A 43 -15.99 -0.78 -0.68
C SER A 43 -17.24 -0.89 -1.57
N LEU A 44 -17.70 -2.11 -1.87
CA LEU A 44 -18.90 -2.35 -2.69
C LEU A 44 -20.20 -2.09 -1.91
N GLU A 45 -20.17 -2.29 -0.58
CA GLU A 45 -21.30 -2.09 0.33
C GLU A 45 -21.33 -0.70 0.97
N ALA A 46 -20.29 0.12 0.77
CA ALA A 46 -20.23 1.47 1.32
C ALA A 46 -21.41 2.33 0.84
N GLU A 47 -22.08 2.98 1.80
CA GLU A 47 -23.08 4.01 1.54
C GLU A 47 -22.44 5.40 1.51
N PRO A 48 -22.90 6.30 0.63
CA PRO A 48 -22.41 7.67 0.62
C PRO A 48 -22.85 8.43 1.87
N ILE A 49 -21.96 9.25 2.40
CA ILE A 49 -22.22 10.13 3.55
C ILE A 49 -22.85 11.47 3.15
N GLY A 50 -22.90 11.75 1.86
CA GLY A 50 -23.47 12.98 1.31
C GLY A 50 -23.39 12.99 -0.20
N ALA A 51 -23.87 14.07 -0.79
CA ALA A 51 -23.90 14.22 -2.24
C ALA A 51 -23.73 15.69 -2.63
N PHE A 52 -22.93 15.94 -3.66
CA PHE A 52 -22.89 17.24 -4.34
C PHE A 52 -23.84 17.23 -5.52
N HIS A 53 -24.70 18.23 -5.59
CA HIS A 53 -25.52 18.50 -6.76
C HIS A 53 -24.78 19.49 -7.66
N ILE A 54 -24.46 19.06 -8.87
CA ILE A 54 -23.74 19.85 -9.87
C ILE A 54 -24.73 20.31 -10.92
N ALA A 55 -24.78 21.63 -11.11
CA ALA A 55 -25.54 22.28 -12.15
C ALA A 55 -24.64 23.30 -12.85
N ASP A 56 -24.52 23.20 -14.17
CA ASP A 56 -23.72 24.06 -15.02
C ASP A 56 -22.28 24.23 -14.50
N GLN A 57 -21.65 23.09 -14.13
CA GLN A 57 -20.28 23.05 -13.58
C GLN A 57 -20.08 23.84 -12.28
N GLN A 58 -21.14 24.07 -11.49
CA GLN A 58 -21.14 24.81 -10.23
C GLN A 58 -21.81 24.05 -9.09
N VAL A 59 -21.41 24.33 -7.84
CA VAL A 59 -22.06 23.82 -6.62
C VAL A 59 -22.16 24.92 -5.56
N GLY A 60 -23.29 25.01 -4.87
CA GLY A 60 -23.62 26.14 -3.97
C GLY A 60 -22.97 26.10 -2.58
N GLY A 61 -22.14 25.10 -2.24
CA GLY A 61 -21.58 24.99 -0.90
C GLY A 61 -20.56 23.87 -0.73
N THR A 62 -19.31 24.11 -1.13
CA THR A 62 -18.16 23.31 -0.66
C THR A 62 -17.23 24.19 0.19
N SER A 63 -16.62 23.61 1.22
CA SER A 63 -15.51 24.25 1.94
C SER A 63 -14.16 24.06 1.24
N ASP A 64 -14.04 23.02 0.41
CA ASP A 64 -12.82 22.67 -0.33
C ASP A 64 -12.97 22.95 -1.83
N TYR A 65 -11.98 23.64 -2.39
CA TYR A 65 -12.03 24.32 -3.69
C TYR A 65 -11.78 23.38 -4.89
N ILE A 66 -12.83 22.79 -5.46
CA ILE A 66 -12.84 22.50 -6.90
C ILE A 66 -13.40 23.74 -7.59
N LYS A 67 -12.61 24.36 -8.48
CA LYS A 67 -13.04 25.56 -9.21
C LYS A 67 -14.19 25.22 -10.16
N ASP A 68 -15.13 26.14 -10.29
CA ASP A 68 -16.18 26.08 -11.31
C ASP A 68 -15.58 25.78 -12.68
N GLY A 69 -16.23 24.89 -13.44
CA GLY A 69 -15.74 24.43 -14.74
C GLY A 69 -14.69 23.33 -14.71
N LYS A 70 -14.33 22.80 -13.53
CA LYS A 70 -13.38 21.68 -13.38
C LYS A 70 -13.97 20.43 -12.73
N TRP A 71 -15.29 20.37 -12.60
CA TRP A 71 -15.94 19.17 -12.10
C TRP A 71 -15.89 18.05 -13.14
N PRO A 72 -15.77 16.78 -12.70
CA PRO A 72 -15.67 15.64 -13.61
C PRO A 72 -16.95 15.38 -14.42
N ILE A 73 -18.05 16.05 -14.07
CA ILE A 73 -19.33 16.01 -14.80
C ILE A 73 -19.91 17.42 -14.92
N ASP A 74 -20.65 17.68 -16.00
CA ASP A 74 -21.28 18.98 -16.24
C ASP A 74 -22.53 19.20 -15.39
N ASN A 75 -23.40 18.18 -15.33
CA ASN A 75 -24.64 18.16 -14.57
C ASN A 75 -24.84 16.79 -13.94
N GLY A 76 -25.28 16.73 -12.68
CA GLY A 76 -25.60 15.46 -12.01
C GLY A 76 -25.33 15.48 -10.51
N VAL A 77 -25.27 14.28 -9.93
CA VAL A 77 -24.97 14.07 -8.51
C VAL A 77 -23.64 13.33 -8.39
N ILE A 78 -22.75 13.83 -7.54
CA ILE A 78 -21.55 13.12 -7.13
C ILE A 78 -21.73 12.71 -5.67
N ASP A 79 -21.76 11.40 -5.45
CA ASP A 79 -21.80 10.81 -4.12
C ASP A 79 -20.45 10.99 -3.41
N VAL A 80 -20.51 11.38 -2.13
CA VAL A 80 -19.37 11.60 -1.26
C VAL A 80 -19.29 10.47 -0.26
N TYR A 81 -18.15 9.81 -0.16
CA TYR A 81 -17.94 8.69 0.76
C TYR A 81 -16.93 9.08 1.86
N ALA A 82 -17.14 8.60 3.10
CA ALA A 82 -16.22 8.85 4.21
C ALA A 82 -14.83 8.24 3.97
N VAL A 83 -14.81 7.12 3.27
CA VAL A 83 -13.61 6.46 2.78
C VAL A 83 -13.78 6.33 1.27
N PRO A 84 -12.85 6.87 0.46
CA PRO A 84 -12.93 6.70 -0.99
C PRO A 84 -12.95 5.20 -1.31
N PRO A 85 -13.88 4.70 -2.15
CA PRO A 85 -13.79 3.33 -2.64
C PRO A 85 -12.43 3.17 -3.33
N ALA A 86 -11.71 2.09 -3.02
CA ALA A 86 -10.35 1.88 -3.52
C ALA A 86 -10.30 2.15 -5.03
N SER A 87 -9.54 3.18 -5.44
CA SER A 87 -9.46 3.57 -6.84
C SER A 87 -8.74 2.48 -7.62
N VAL A 88 -9.51 1.73 -8.41
CA VAL A 88 -9.03 0.56 -9.15
C VAL A 88 -8.10 0.95 -10.30
N THR A 89 -8.09 2.21 -10.74
CA THR A 89 -7.41 2.64 -11.98
C THR A 89 -5.91 2.36 -12.00
N GLY A 90 -5.17 2.69 -10.93
CA GLY A 90 -3.72 2.42 -10.89
C GLY A 90 -3.39 0.92 -10.76
N ILE A 91 -4.17 0.22 -9.94
CA ILE A 91 -4.00 -1.22 -9.68
C ILE A 91 -4.31 -2.04 -10.95
N TYR A 92 -5.30 -1.62 -11.74
CA TYR A 92 -5.70 -2.32 -12.95
C TYR A 92 -4.60 -2.27 -14.01
N ASP A 93 -3.97 -1.11 -14.22
CA ASP A 93 -2.85 -0.96 -15.15
C ASP A 93 -1.65 -1.80 -14.70
N ASP A 94 -1.32 -1.77 -13.41
CA ASP A 94 -0.24 -2.58 -12.85
C ASP A 94 -0.51 -4.09 -12.99
N VAL A 95 -1.74 -4.54 -12.74
CA VAL A 95 -2.15 -5.95 -12.90
C VAL A 95 -2.12 -6.37 -14.37
N LEU A 96 -2.58 -5.53 -15.30
CA LEU A 96 -2.52 -5.81 -16.73
C LEU A 96 -1.06 -5.89 -17.23
N ASN A 97 -0.19 -5.02 -16.73
CA ASN A 97 1.25 -5.08 -17.03
C ASN A 97 1.86 -6.39 -16.53
N ILE A 98 1.51 -6.83 -15.31
CA ILE A 98 1.96 -8.12 -14.75
C ILE A 98 1.43 -9.30 -15.57
N ILE A 99 0.17 -9.28 -16.00
CA ILE A 99 -0.41 -10.32 -16.85
C ILE A 99 0.33 -10.38 -18.20
N GLY A 100 0.60 -9.24 -18.83
CA GLY A 100 1.36 -9.19 -20.07
C GLY A 100 2.78 -9.76 -19.94
N LEU A 101 3.46 -9.50 -18.81
CA LEU A 101 4.78 -10.09 -18.52
C LEU A 101 4.73 -11.62 -18.34
N LEU A 102 3.63 -12.15 -17.80
CA LEU A 102 3.44 -13.58 -17.60
C LEU A 102 3.04 -14.30 -18.89
N GLU A 103 2.14 -13.72 -19.68
CA GLU A 103 1.64 -14.30 -20.95
C GLU A 103 2.74 -14.41 -22.01
N ASN A 104 3.69 -13.46 -22.04
CA ASN A 104 4.82 -13.51 -22.96
C ASN A 104 5.88 -14.54 -22.54
N ASN A 105 5.79 -15.13 -21.34
CA ASN A 105 6.73 -16.13 -20.81
C ASN A 105 8.21 -15.64 -20.78
N GLU A 106 8.41 -14.32 -20.85
CA GLU A 106 9.70 -13.61 -20.82
C GLU A 106 10.11 -13.17 -19.41
N TRP A 107 9.39 -13.64 -18.40
CA TRP A 107 9.55 -13.24 -16.99
C TRP A 107 11.00 -13.35 -16.50
N ALA A 108 11.74 -14.36 -16.97
CA ALA A 108 13.15 -14.57 -16.63
C ALA A 108 14.13 -13.57 -17.33
N GLU A 109 13.87 -13.15 -18.57
CA GLU A 109 14.72 -12.17 -19.27
C GLU A 109 14.44 -10.73 -18.81
N HIS A 110 13.21 -10.43 -18.37
CA HIS A 110 12.81 -9.08 -17.97
C HIS A 110 13.25 -8.69 -16.55
N CYS A 111 13.36 -9.67 -15.63
CA CYS A 111 13.89 -9.47 -14.28
C CYS A 111 15.36 -9.01 -14.26
N THR A 112 16.14 -9.44 -15.26
CA THR A 112 17.57 -9.09 -15.38
C THR A 112 17.85 -7.91 -16.31
N SER A 113 16.92 -7.55 -17.20
CA SER A 113 17.13 -6.50 -18.21
C SER A 113 16.49 -5.15 -17.87
N THR A 114 15.61 -5.09 -16.86
CA THR A 114 14.90 -3.86 -16.49
C THR A 114 14.91 -3.59 -14.99
N VAL A 115 14.92 -2.30 -14.62
CA VAL A 115 14.90 -1.85 -13.21
C VAL A 115 13.64 -2.34 -12.49
N LEU A 116 12.48 -2.29 -13.15
CA LEU A 116 11.21 -2.78 -12.59
C LEU A 116 11.27 -4.30 -12.32
N GLY A 117 11.84 -5.06 -13.25
CA GLY A 117 12.02 -6.50 -13.11
C GLY A 117 12.91 -6.87 -11.92
N SER A 118 14.05 -6.19 -11.75
CA SER A 118 14.95 -6.45 -10.61
C SER A 118 14.32 -6.05 -9.27
N LEU A 119 13.50 -4.98 -9.24
CA LEU A 119 12.75 -4.60 -8.04
C LEU A 119 11.68 -5.62 -7.68
N LEU A 120 10.94 -6.12 -8.69
CA LEU A 120 9.92 -7.15 -8.49
C LEU A 120 10.55 -8.47 -8.02
N GLU A 121 11.66 -8.89 -8.62
CA GLU A 121 12.42 -10.09 -8.21
C GLU A 121 12.94 -9.96 -6.78
N SER A 122 13.48 -8.80 -6.41
CA SER A 122 13.93 -8.51 -5.04
C SER A 122 12.78 -8.58 -4.04
N GLU A 123 11.62 -7.99 -4.38
CA GLU A 123 10.47 -7.97 -3.48
C GLU A 123 9.84 -9.36 -3.34
N ILE A 124 9.74 -10.14 -4.41
CA ILE A 124 9.29 -11.54 -4.36
C ILE A 124 10.27 -12.39 -3.54
N THR A 125 11.58 -12.22 -3.75
CA THR A 125 12.61 -12.92 -2.98
C THR A 125 12.49 -12.59 -1.49
N ARG A 126 12.29 -11.31 -1.14
CA ARG A 126 12.06 -10.85 0.23
C ARG A 126 10.82 -11.48 0.86
N LEU A 127 9.70 -11.48 0.13
CA LEU A 127 8.42 -12.04 0.58
C LEU A 127 8.47 -13.56 0.75
N VAL A 128 9.16 -14.27 -0.13
CA VAL A 128 9.31 -15.74 -0.07
C VAL A 128 10.32 -16.16 1.00
N SER A 129 11.33 -15.35 1.27
CA SER A 129 12.40 -15.68 2.22
C SER A 129 12.06 -15.32 3.68
N ASN A 130 10.93 -14.65 3.95
CA ASN A 130 10.56 -14.14 5.28
C ASN A 130 11.65 -13.24 5.92
N GLU A 131 12.55 -12.68 5.12
CA GLU A 131 13.62 -11.82 5.62
C GLU A 131 13.03 -10.44 5.93
N GLN A 132 12.61 -10.27 7.18
CA GLN A 132 12.50 -8.96 7.80
C GLN A 132 13.86 -8.28 7.61
N SER A 133 13.93 -7.16 6.88
CA SER A 133 15.17 -6.41 6.69
C SER A 133 15.85 -6.25 8.04
N ALA A 134 17.04 -6.82 8.17
CA ALA A 134 17.79 -6.81 9.41
C ALA A 134 17.88 -5.36 9.90
N PRO A 135 17.63 -5.10 11.20
CA PRO A 135 17.74 -3.75 11.73
C PRO A 135 19.13 -3.22 11.39
N VAL A 136 19.19 -2.08 10.68
CA VAL A 136 20.46 -1.43 10.34
C VAL A 136 21.07 -0.96 11.64
N VAL A 137 21.98 -1.77 12.21
CA VAL A 137 22.67 -1.46 13.45
C VAL A 137 23.65 -0.32 13.15
N PRO A 138 23.50 0.85 13.78
CA PRO A 138 24.42 1.97 13.58
C PRO A 138 25.85 1.62 14.05
N GLU A 139 26.85 2.38 13.60
CA GLU A 139 28.24 2.20 14.01
C GLU A 139 28.46 2.51 15.50
N GLU A 140 29.48 1.88 16.09
CA GLU A 140 29.89 2.14 17.46
C GLU A 140 30.56 3.50 17.55
N ILE A 141 30.21 4.26 18.59
CA ILE A 141 30.80 5.57 18.81
C ILE A 141 31.83 5.47 19.94
N THR A 142 33.03 6.00 19.70
CA THR A 142 34.11 6.07 20.69
C THR A 142 34.17 7.44 21.38
N ASP A 143 34.66 7.48 22.61
CA ASP A 143 34.74 8.70 23.42
C ASP A 143 35.59 9.79 22.72
N GLU A 144 36.73 9.45 22.12
CA GLU A 144 37.58 10.42 21.39
C GLU A 144 36.86 11.08 20.21
N SER A 145 36.13 10.29 19.40
CA SER A 145 35.37 10.82 18.26
C SER A 145 34.20 11.71 18.68
N THR A 146 33.66 11.45 19.87
CA THR A 146 32.51 12.17 20.43
C THR A 146 32.95 13.46 21.11
N GLU A 147 34.08 13.46 21.81
CA GLU A 147 34.65 14.68 22.39
C GLU A 147 34.99 15.71 21.30
N GLN A 148 35.48 15.24 20.16
CA GLN A 148 35.72 16.06 18.97
C GLN A 148 34.42 16.59 18.33
N ARG A 149 33.39 15.74 18.22
CA ARG A 149 32.09 16.13 17.60
C ARG A 149 31.19 16.96 18.49
N LEU A 150 31.18 16.71 19.80
CA LEU A 150 30.32 17.38 20.77
C LEU A 150 31.04 18.49 21.54
N MET A 151 32.24 18.90 21.12
CA MET A 151 33.00 20.02 21.68
C MET A 151 33.15 19.96 23.21
N GLY A 152 33.69 18.85 23.73
CA GLY A 152 34.07 18.73 25.15
C GLY A 152 32.92 18.85 26.16
N ARG A 153 31.68 18.55 25.75
CA ARG A 153 30.52 18.59 26.63
C ARG A 153 30.60 17.48 27.69
N ARG A 154 30.41 17.84 28.96
CA ARG A 154 30.47 16.95 30.14
C ARG A 154 29.54 15.73 30.11
N TRP A 155 28.56 15.70 29.20
CA TRP A 155 27.60 14.60 29.03
C TRP A 155 27.94 13.64 27.87
N ALA A 156 29.02 13.89 27.11
CA ALA A 156 29.41 13.10 25.96
C ALA A 156 29.60 11.61 26.31
N HIS A 157 30.27 11.32 27.42
CA HIS A 157 30.51 9.95 27.88
C HIS A 157 29.20 9.19 28.20
N SER A 158 28.22 9.86 28.83
CA SER A 158 26.91 9.26 29.11
C SER A 158 26.11 8.99 27.84
N PHE A 159 26.27 9.84 26.81
CA PHE A 159 25.66 9.62 25.50
C PHE A 159 26.30 8.44 24.76
N CYS A 160 27.63 8.33 24.73
CA CYS A 160 28.34 7.17 24.17
C CYS A 160 27.86 5.86 24.81
N ALA A 161 27.80 5.84 26.14
CA ALA A 161 27.37 4.67 26.89
C ALA A 161 25.92 4.27 26.54
N GLY A 162 25.00 5.23 26.48
CA GLY A 162 23.61 4.98 26.07
C GLY A 162 23.48 4.50 24.64
N TRP A 163 24.19 5.14 23.70
CA TRP A 163 24.21 4.76 22.28
C TRP A 163 24.73 3.34 22.08
N ASN A 164 25.87 3.01 22.67
CA ASN A 164 26.48 1.68 22.52
C ASN A 164 25.66 0.60 23.24
N ALA A 165 24.95 0.92 24.32
CA ALA A 165 24.01 0.01 24.96
C ALA A 165 22.79 -0.29 24.07
N CYS A 166 22.18 0.73 23.44
CA CYS A 166 21.10 0.53 22.47
C CYS A 166 21.58 -0.26 21.25
N ARG A 167 22.78 0.04 20.74
CA ARG A 167 23.42 -0.71 19.65
C ARG A 167 23.61 -2.19 20.01
N ALA A 168 24.12 -2.48 21.20
CA ALA A 168 24.30 -3.84 21.69
C ALA A 168 22.96 -4.59 21.82
N ALA A 169 21.89 -3.91 22.26
CA ALA A 169 20.55 -4.50 22.31
C ALA A 169 20.01 -4.85 20.91
N MET A 170 20.26 -3.98 19.92
CA MET A 170 19.90 -4.23 18.52
C MET A 170 20.67 -5.42 17.92
N LEU A 171 21.95 -5.58 18.27
CA LEU A 171 22.78 -6.73 17.85
C LEU A 171 22.36 -8.05 18.52
N ASN A 172 21.94 -8.01 19.78
CA ASN A 172 21.54 -9.19 20.55
C ASN A 172 20.06 -9.57 20.37
N GLY A 173 19.32 -8.87 19.51
CA GLY A 173 17.94 -9.22 19.15
C GLY A 173 16.93 -9.16 20.30
N GLY A 174 17.15 -8.30 21.31
CA GLY A 174 16.18 -8.09 22.39
C GLY A 174 15.89 -9.33 23.26
N LYS A 175 16.79 -10.31 23.36
CA LYS A 175 16.64 -11.43 24.30
C LYS A 175 16.92 -10.95 25.72
N SER A 176 15.85 -10.57 26.41
CA SER A 176 15.81 -10.45 27.88
C SER A 176 15.54 -11.81 28.50
#